data_AF-A0A453C009-F1
#
_entry.id   AF-A0A453C009-F1
#
_cell.length_a   1.000
_cell.length_b   1.000
_cell.length_c   1.000
_cell.angle_alpha   90.00
_cell.angle_beta   90.00
_cell.angle_gamma   90.00
#
_symmetry.space_group_name_H-M   'P 1'
#
loop_
_entity.id
_entity.type
_entity.pdbx_description
1 polymer ?
#
loop_
_entity_poly.entity_id
_entity_poly.type
_entity_poly.pdbx_seq_one_letter_code
_entity_poly.pdbx_strand_id
1 'polypeptide(L)'
;MSGRSRSMDRRVGQGVYGYPIEIQALFFMSLRCALLLLKPEAEGNKDIMERIVTRLHALSYHMRTYFWLDFQQLNVIYRFKTEEYSHTAVNKFNVIPESIPDWLFDFMPSRGGYFVGNVSPARMDFRWFALGNCVAILASLATPEQAGAIMDLIEERWEDLIGEMPLKICYPAIEGHEWQNVTGCDPKNTRWSYHNGGSWPGNKC
;
A
#
# COMPACT_ATOMS: atom_id res chain seq x y z
N MET A 1 7.63 20.92 8.92
CA MET A 1 7.57 20.74 7.46
C MET A 1 6.73 19.51 7.18
N SER A 2 5.44 19.69 6.88
CA SER A 2 4.55 18.56 6.56
C SER A 2 4.84 18.06 5.15
N GLY A 3 5.41 16.86 5.02
CA GLY A 3 5.58 16.21 3.71
C GLY A 3 4.22 15.95 3.08
N ARG A 4 3.90 16.68 2.00
CA ARG A 4 2.77 16.36 1.12
C ARG A 4 3.25 15.36 0.08
N SER A 5 2.53 14.24 -0.06
CA SER A 5 2.71 13.31 -1.17
C SER A 5 2.19 13.97 -2.44
N ARG A 6 3.07 14.21 -3.42
CA ARG A 6 2.73 14.93 -4.67
C ARG A 6 1.79 14.15 -5.60
N SER A 7 1.58 12.84 -5.39
CA SER A 7 0.62 12.05 -6.18
C SER A 7 -0.84 12.33 -5.79
N MET A 8 -1.10 12.83 -4.57
CA MET A 8 -2.44 13.09 -4.03
C MET A 8 -2.45 14.37 -3.18
N ASP A 9 -2.31 15.53 -3.83
CA ASP A 9 -2.12 16.83 -3.16
C ASP A 9 -3.38 17.47 -2.57
N ARG A 10 -4.54 16.81 -2.64
CA ARG A 10 -5.80 17.32 -2.07
C ARG A 10 -6.13 16.66 -0.75
N ARG A 11 -6.72 17.45 0.16
CA ARG A 11 -7.11 17.11 1.55
C ARG A 11 -7.45 15.63 1.66
N VAL A 12 -6.48 14.79 2.02
CA VAL A 12 -6.73 13.40 2.46
C VAL A 12 -7.71 12.66 1.51
N GLY A 13 -7.63 12.90 0.19
CA GLY A 13 -8.74 12.73 -0.77
C GLY A 13 -9.26 11.31 -1.02
N GLN A 14 -8.81 10.37 -0.21
CA GLN A 14 -9.17 8.95 -0.20
C GLN A 14 -8.95 8.32 1.20
N GLY A 15 -8.79 9.09 2.28
CA GLY A 15 -8.54 8.48 3.60
C GLY A 15 -7.13 7.89 3.76
N VAL A 16 -6.17 8.40 2.96
CA VAL A 16 -4.77 7.96 2.87
C VAL A 16 -3.90 8.49 4.04
N TYR A 17 -4.51 8.72 5.21
CA TYR A 17 -3.79 9.10 6.43
C TYR A 17 -3.18 7.87 7.12
N GLY A 18 -2.11 8.05 7.90
CA GLY A 18 -1.42 6.95 8.58
C GLY A 18 -0.19 6.49 7.81
N TYR A 19 -0.13 5.21 7.43
CA TYR A 19 1.04 4.59 6.82
C TYR A 19 0.71 4.09 5.40
N PRO A 20 0.47 4.98 4.43
CA PRO A 20 0.11 4.56 3.09
C PRO A 20 1.27 3.91 2.35
N ILE A 21 0.99 2.82 1.60
CA ILE A 21 1.98 2.03 0.86
C ILE A 21 2.86 2.89 -0.07
N GLU A 22 2.30 3.89 -0.75
CA GLU A 22 3.06 4.78 -1.64
C GLU A 22 4.20 5.48 -0.90
N ILE A 23 3.92 6.04 0.28
CA ILE A 23 4.93 6.73 1.08
C ILE A 23 5.94 5.74 1.64
N GLN A 24 5.50 4.58 2.11
CA GLN A 24 6.42 3.57 2.66
C GLN A 24 7.36 3.02 1.58
N ALA A 25 6.85 2.74 0.38
CA ALA A 25 7.63 2.23 -0.75
C ALA A 25 8.62 3.28 -1.26
N LEU A 26 8.19 4.54 -1.43
CA LEU A 26 9.07 5.65 -1.82
C LEU A 26 10.13 5.93 -0.74
N PHE A 27 9.75 5.86 0.53
CA PHE A 27 10.69 6.02 1.65
C PHE A 27 11.74 4.92 1.63
N PHE A 28 11.34 3.66 1.47
CA PHE A 28 12.26 2.53 1.33
C PHE A 28 13.21 2.71 0.15
N MET A 29 12.70 3.09 -1.02
CA MET A 29 13.51 3.37 -2.21
C MET A 29 14.52 4.50 -1.94
N SER A 30 14.07 5.60 -1.33
CA SER A 30 14.91 6.75 -1.01
C SER A 30 16.04 6.41 -0.04
N LEU A 31 15.79 5.56 0.96
CA LEU A 31 16.80 5.08 1.91
C LEU A 31 17.85 4.21 1.20
N ARG A 32 17.43 3.34 0.27
CA ARG A 32 18.36 2.55 -0.54
C ARG A 32 19.23 3.45 -1.43
N CYS A 33 18.62 4.43 -2.10
CA CYS A 33 19.37 5.40 -2.91
C CYS A 33 20.33 6.23 -2.04
N ALA A 34 19.92 6.64 -0.84
CA ALA A 34 20.78 7.38 0.08
C ALA A 34 22.05 6.60 0.45
N LEU A 35 21.94 5.29 0.70
CA LEU A 35 23.12 4.44 0.97
C LEU A 35 24.11 4.40 -0.20
N LEU A 36 23.63 4.50 -1.45
CA LEU A 36 24.48 4.52 -2.63
C LEU A 36 25.17 5.88 -2.84
N LEU A 37 24.58 6.96 -2.32
CA LEU A 37 25.06 8.33 -2.50
C LEU A 37 25.95 8.81 -1.35
N LEU A 38 25.79 8.25 -0.15
CA LEU A 38 26.58 8.61 1.02
C LEU A 38 28.00 8.05 0.94
N LYS A 39 28.98 8.91 1.16
CA LYS A 39 30.40 8.55 1.20
C LYS A 39 30.81 8.12 2.62
N PRO A 40 31.33 6.90 2.83
CA PRO A 40 31.69 6.39 4.16
C PRO A 40 32.82 7.18 4.85
N GLU A 41 33.63 7.90 4.09
CA GLU A 41 34.83 8.60 4.57
C GLU A 41 34.52 9.96 5.21
N ALA A 42 33.31 10.51 4.98
CA ALA A 42 32.91 11.78 5.57
C ALA A 42 32.45 11.61 7.03
N GLU A 43 32.84 12.57 7.87
CA GLU A 43 32.57 12.55 9.31
C GLU A 43 31.06 12.50 9.60
N GLY A 44 30.65 11.61 10.50
CA GLY A 44 29.23 11.40 10.85
C GLY A 44 28.43 10.51 9.88
N ASN A 45 28.91 10.24 8.65
CA ASN A 45 28.15 9.43 7.70
C ASN A 45 28.02 7.95 8.11
N LYS A 46 28.99 7.41 8.85
CA LYS A 46 28.93 6.01 9.32
C LYS A 46 27.73 5.74 10.23
N ASP A 47 27.48 6.61 11.22
CA ASP A 47 26.29 6.50 12.10
C ASP A 47 24.99 6.62 11.30
N ILE A 48 24.93 7.56 10.35
CA ILE A 48 23.75 7.73 9.48
C ILE A 48 23.52 6.47 8.64
N MET A 49 24.56 5.89 8.05
CA MET A 49 24.46 4.67 7.26
C MET A 49 23.97 3.48 8.10
N GLU A 50 24.49 3.31 9.32
CA GLU A 50 24.02 2.27 10.24
C GLU A 50 22.53 2.44 10.57
N ARG A 51 22.09 3.66 10.90
CA ARG A 51 20.68 3.97 11.15
C ARG A 51 19.79 3.71 9.94
N ILE A 52 20.27 4.00 8.73
CA ILE A 52 19.56 3.70 7.48
C ILE A 52 19.40 2.19 7.31
N VAL A 53 20.47 1.40 7.51
CA VAL A 53 20.43 -0.06 7.41
C VAL A 53 19.47 -0.67 8.43
N THR A 54 19.53 -0.24 9.69
CA THR A 54 18.57 -0.70 10.73
C THR A 54 17.14 -0.38 10.33
N ARG A 55 16.88 0.82 9.80
CA ARG A 55 15.54 1.20 9.35
C ARG A 55 15.08 0.40 8.14
N LEU A 56 15.97 0.12 7.18
CA LEU A 56 15.66 -0.71 6.00
C LEU A 56 15.26 -2.13 6.41
N HIS A 57 15.96 -2.74 7.36
CA HIS A 57 15.60 -4.07 7.89
C HIS A 57 14.25 -4.06 8.60
N ALA A 58 14.01 -3.08 9.47
CA ALA A 58 12.74 -2.97 10.18
C ALA A 58 11.56 -2.74 9.20
N LEU A 59 11.77 -1.86 8.20
CA LEU A 59 10.76 -1.53 7.21
C LEU A 59 10.48 -2.71 6.27
N SER A 60 11.51 -3.42 5.80
CA SER A 60 11.30 -4.59 4.94
C SER A 60 10.51 -5.68 5.65
N TYR A 61 10.84 -5.98 6.91
CA TYR A 61 10.07 -6.92 7.74
C TYR A 61 8.61 -6.45 7.89
N HIS A 62 8.42 -5.19 8.31
CA HIS A 62 7.09 -4.66 8.55
C HIS A 62 6.19 -4.70 7.30
N MET A 63 6.71 -4.28 6.15
CA MET A 63 5.96 -4.26 4.90
C MET A 63 5.64 -5.68 4.42
N ARG A 64 6.62 -6.59 4.41
CA ARG A 64 6.44 -7.96 3.91
C ARG A 64 5.52 -8.80 4.80
N THR A 65 5.47 -8.52 6.10
CA THR A 65 4.65 -9.29 7.05
C THR A 65 3.26 -8.70 7.22
N TYR A 66 3.11 -7.38 7.27
CA TYR A 66 1.84 -6.76 7.65
C TYR A 66 1.09 -6.10 6.51
N PHE A 67 1.79 -5.61 5.48
CA PHE A 67 1.13 -5.01 4.32
C PHE A 67 0.80 -6.05 3.24
N TRP A 68 1.48 -7.20 3.25
CA TRP A 68 1.25 -8.23 2.25
C TRP A 68 -0.11 -8.90 2.42
N LEU A 69 -0.84 -9.01 1.32
CA LEU A 69 -2.13 -9.69 1.27
C LEU A 69 -2.22 -10.58 0.03
N ASP A 70 -2.45 -11.85 0.29
CA ASP A 70 -2.80 -12.87 -0.70
C ASP A 70 -4.02 -13.65 -0.19
N PHE A 71 -4.51 -14.62 -0.96
CA PHE A 71 -5.65 -15.44 -0.57
C PHE A 71 -5.44 -16.18 0.77
N GLN A 72 -4.21 -16.61 1.08
CA GLN A 72 -3.92 -17.30 2.33
C GLN A 72 -3.97 -16.33 3.52
N GLN A 73 -3.32 -15.17 3.39
CA GLN A 73 -3.35 -14.13 4.42
C GLN A 73 -4.75 -13.57 4.63
N LEU A 74 -5.54 -13.39 3.58
CA LEU A 74 -6.94 -12.98 3.70
C LEU A 74 -7.74 -13.96 4.56
N ASN A 75 -7.56 -15.27 4.35
CA ASN A 75 -8.20 -16.30 5.17
C ASN A 75 -7.73 -16.28 6.64
N VAL A 76 -6.48 -15.91 6.90
CA VAL A 76 -5.96 -15.74 8.27
C VAL A 76 -6.60 -14.52 8.93
N ILE A 77 -6.65 -13.38 8.24
CA ILE A 77 -7.25 -12.13 8.75
C ILE A 77 -8.74 -12.31 9.01
N TYR A 78 -9.46 -13.01 8.13
CA TYR A 78 -10.88 -13.32 8.31
C TYR A 78 -11.17 -14.15 9.56
N ARG A 79 -10.16 -14.88 10.09
CA ARG A 79 -10.27 -15.72 11.29
C ARG A 79 -9.61 -15.08 12.52
N PHE A 80 -9.24 -13.81 12.45
CA PHE A 80 -8.66 -13.13 13.60
C PHE A 80 -9.62 -13.14 14.78
N LYS A 81 -9.04 -13.34 15.96
CA LYS A 81 -9.71 -13.01 17.21
C LYS A 81 -9.42 -11.55 17.53
N THR A 82 -10.42 -10.85 18.03
CA THR A 82 -10.29 -9.48 18.53
C THR A 82 -9.77 -9.49 19.96
N GLU A 83 -9.23 -8.35 20.41
CA GLU A 83 -8.79 -8.12 21.80
C GLU A 83 -7.63 -9.02 22.28
N GLU A 84 -6.78 -9.49 21.37
CA GLU A 84 -5.58 -10.24 21.73
C GLU A 84 -4.51 -9.32 22.35
N TYR A 85 -4.37 -9.36 23.68
CA TYR A 85 -3.35 -8.59 24.41
C TYR A 85 -2.15 -9.47 24.76
N SER A 86 -1.27 -9.73 23.79
CA SER A 86 0.00 -10.43 24.03
C SER A 86 1.09 -10.10 23.01
N HIS A 87 2.36 -10.28 23.37
CA HIS A 87 3.48 -10.13 22.42
C HIS A 87 3.48 -11.19 21.31
N THR A 88 2.77 -12.29 21.52
CA THR A 88 2.57 -13.40 20.57
C THR A 88 1.22 -13.31 19.84
N ALA A 89 0.51 -12.19 19.96
CA ALA A 89 -0.76 -11.99 19.28
C ALA A 89 -0.60 -12.08 17.76
N VAL A 90 -1.53 -12.78 17.12
CA VAL A 90 -1.58 -12.90 15.66
C VAL A 90 -2.17 -11.61 15.10
N ASN A 91 -3.22 -11.09 15.73
CA ASN A 91 -3.87 -9.84 15.35
C ASN A 91 -3.19 -8.62 16.00
N LYS A 92 -1.96 -8.31 15.58
CA LYS A 92 -1.14 -7.22 16.19
C LYS A 92 -1.75 -5.83 16.08
N PHE A 93 -2.62 -5.59 15.10
CA PHE A 93 -3.27 -4.29 14.90
C PHE A 93 -4.71 -4.27 15.39
N ASN A 94 -5.21 -5.36 15.99
CA ASN A 94 -6.62 -5.48 16.39
C ASN A 94 -7.59 -5.16 15.23
N VAL A 95 -7.30 -5.70 14.04
CA VAL A 95 -8.18 -5.61 12.87
C VAL A 95 -9.44 -6.42 13.16
N ILE A 96 -10.59 -5.82 12.89
CA ILE A 96 -11.91 -6.43 13.07
C ILE A 96 -12.24 -7.20 11.79
N PRO A 97 -12.39 -8.53 11.80
CA PRO A 97 -12.72 -9.32 10.60
C PRO A 97 -13.98 -8.82 9.88
N GLU A 98 -14.97 -8.35 10.63
CA GLU A 98 -16.24 -7.81 10.10
C GLU A 98 -16.05 -6.47 9.36
N SER A 99 -14.85 -5.87 9.43
CA SER A 99 -14.49 -4.65 8.67
C SER A 99 -13.89 -4.96 7.30
N ILE A 100 -13.66 -6.23 6.96
CA ILE A 100 -13.20 -6.64 5.63
C ILE A 100 -14.33 -6.37 4.62
N PRO A 101 -14.07 -5.60 3.54
CA PRO A 101 -15.12 -5.25 2.61
C PRO A 101 -15.46 -6.41 1.67
N ASP A 102 -16.75 -6.57 1.35
CA ASP A 102 -17.26 -7.72 0.57
C ASP A 102 -16.58 -7.87 -0.80
N TRP A 103 -16.29 -6.75 -1.48
CA TRP A 103 -15.65 -6.75 -2.80
C TRP A 103 -14.29 -7.46 -2.80
N LEU A 104 -13.60 -7.53 -1.65
CA LEU A 104 -12.28 -8.12 -1.56
C LEU A 104 -12.30 -9.64 -1.77
N PHE A 105 -13.39 -10.32 -1.36
CA PHE A 105 -13.52 -11.76 -1.53
C PHE A 105 -13.66 -12.15 -3.01
N ASP A 106 -14.36 -11.32 -3.79
CA ASP A 106 -14.48 -11.52 -5.24
C ASP A 106 -13.22 -11.06 -5.98
N PHE A 107 -12.59 -9.98 -5.50
CA PHE A 107 -11.39 -9.41 -6.11
C PHE A 107 -10.15 -10.27 -5.90
N MET A 108 -9.98 -10.94 -4.75
CA MET A 108 -8.76 -11.70 -4.46
C MET A 108 -8.69 -13.02 -5.26
N PRO A 109 -7.75 -13.18 -6.21
CA PRO A 109 -7.60 -14.43 -6.95
C PRO A 109 -6.96 -15.52 -6.07
N SER A 110 -7.07 -16.79 -6.50
CA SER A 110 -6.39 -17.91 -5.84
C SER A 110 -4.87 -17.88 -6.00
N ARG A 111 -4.39 -17.27 -7.10
CA ARG A 111 -2.98 -16.99 -7.39
C ARG A 111 -2.79 -15.50 -7.56
N GLY A 112 -1.94 -14.93 -6.72
CA GLY A 112 -1.62 -13.50 -6.74
C GLY A 112 -1.76 -12.87 -5.36
N GLY A 113 -1.33 -11.62 -5.26
CA GLY A 113 -1.35 -10.85 -4.03
C GLY A 113 -0.76 -9.47 -4.22
N TYR A 114 -0.95 -8.59 -3.24
CA TYR A 114 -0.45 -7.22 -3.30
C TYR A 114 -0.18 -6.66 -1.90
N PHE A 115 0.48 -5.52 -1.85
CA PHE A 115 0.57 -4.71 -0.64
C PHE A 115 -0.68 -3.84 -0.49
N VAL A 116 -1.39 -3.99 0.63
CA VAL A 116 -2.57 -3.20 0.95
C VAL A 116 -2.25 -1.71 1.06
N GLY A 117 -3.26 -0.87 0.85
CA GLY A 117 -3.11 0.57 0.84
C GLY A 117 -2.59 1.17 2.14
N ASN A 118 -3.00 0.62 3.29
CA ASN A 118 -2.62 1.14 4.60
C ASN A 118 -2.81 0.11 5.70
N VAL A 119 -1.93 0.16 6.71
CA VAL A 119 -2.07 -0.61 7.95
C VAL A 119 -1.85 0.34 9.13
N SER A 120 -2.80 0.39 10.04
CA SER A 120 -2.78 1.23 11.25
C SER A 120 -3.49 0.51 12.41
N PRO A 121 -3.30 0.93 13.67
CA PRO A 121 -4.05 0.36 14.79
C PRO A 121 -5.56 0.43 14.54
N ALA A 122 -6.24 -0.71 14.67
CA ALA A 122 -7.66 -0.95 14.42
C ALA A 122 -8.14 -0.62 12.99
N ARG A 123 -7.24 -0.45 12.01
CA ARG A 123 -7.60 -0.07 10.64
C ARG A 123 -6.67 -0.69 9.61
N MET A 124 -7.26 -1.38 8.64
CA MET A 124 -6.56 -1.85 7.44
C MET A 124 -7.32 -1.34 6.21
N ASP A 125 -6.63 -0.63 5.32
CA ASP A 125 -7.19 -0.16 4.06
C ASP A 125 -6.80 -1.15 2.97
N PHE A 126 -7.74 -2.02 2.63
CA PHE A 126 -7.53 -3.10 1.68
C PHE A 126 -7.44 -2.63 0.23
N ARG A 127 -7.62 -1.35 -0.10
CA ARG A 127 -7.57 -0.93 -1.50
C ARG A 127 -6.18 -1.17 -2.09
N TRP A 128 -6.16 -1.58 -3.36
CA TRP A 128 -4.95 -1.71 -4.14
C TRP A 128 -4.50 -0.32 -4.62
N PHE A 129 -3.21 -0.01 -4.52
CA PHE A 129 -2.62 1.22 -5.04
C PHE A 129 -1.48 0.89 -6.00
N ALA A 130 -1.60 1.38 -7.25
CA ALA A 130 -0.67 1.10 -8.32
C ALA A 130 0.76 1.51 -7.98
N LEU A 131 0.96 2.80 -7.67
CA LEU A 131 2.29 3.36 -7.47
C LEU A 131 3.05 2.66 -6.33
N GLY A 132 2.36 2.37 -5.22
CA GLY A 132 2.95 1.70 -4.08
C GLY A 132 3.44 0.29 -4.41
N ASN A 133 2.62 -0.50 -5.12
CA ASN A 133 2.99 -1.86 -5.53
C ASN A 133 4.10 -1.86 -6.60
N CYS A 134 4.04 -0.95 -7.59
CA CYS A 134 5.10 -0.82 -8.59
C CYS A 134 6.45 -0.43 -7.97
N VAL A 135 6.47 0.60 -7.10
CA VAL A 135 7.70 1.02 -6.42
C VAL A 135 8.22 -0.07 -5.48
N ALA A 136 7.33 -0.84 -4.84
CA ALA A 136 7.74 -1.96 -4.00
C ALA A 136 8.51 -3.04 -4.80
N ILE A 137 8.10 -3.32 -6.04
CA ILE A 137 8.84 -4.21 -6.95
C ILE A 137 10.17 -3.56 -7.36
N LEU A 138 10.14 -2.34 -7.89
CA LEU A 138 11.33 -1.64 -8.42
C LEU A 138 12.41 -1.43 -7.35
N ALA A 139 12.01 -1.12 -6.13
CA ALA A 139 12.91 -0.91 -5.00
C ALA A 139 13.36 -2.21 -4.32
N SER A 140 12.97 -3.40 -4.83
CA SER A 140 13.19 -4.71 -4.21
C SER A 140 12.68 -4.81 -2.75
N LEU A 141 11.63 -4.05 -2.43
CA LEU A 141 10.91 -4.19 -1.17
C LEU A 141 10.11 -5.50 -1.19
N ALA A 142 9.42 -5.79 -2.29
CA ALA A 142 8.80 -7.08 -2.55
C ALA A 142 9.86 -8.18 -2.68
N THR A 143 9.61 -9.37 -2.13
CA THR A 143 10.40 -10.57 -2.50
C THR A 143 10.13 -10.96 -3.96
N PRO A 144 10.98 -11.77 -4.60
CA PRO A 144 10.72 -12.26 -5.97
C PRO A 144 9.35 -12.95 -6.10
N GLU A 145 8.93 -13.71 -5.08
CA GLU A 145 7.65 -14.39 -5.04
C GLU A 145 6.49 -13.39 -4.93
N GLN A 146 6.62 -12.37 -4.08
CA GLN A 146 5.64 -11.30 -3.96
C GLN A 146 5.53 -10.47 -5.24
N ALA A 147 6.66 -10.18 -5.89
CA ALA A 147 6.68 -9.47 -7.15
C ALA A 147 5.97 -10.29 -8.25
N GLY A 148 6.25 -11.59 -8.34
CA GLY A 148 5.53 -12.50 -9.22
C GLY A 148 4.03 -12.54 -8.92
N ALA A 149 3.65 -12.62 -7.64
CA ALA A 149 2.25 -12.62 -7.23
C ALA A 149 1.52 -11.29 -7.52
N ILE A 150 2.20 -10.14 -7.49
CA ILE A 150 1.63 -8.86 -7.93
C ILE A 150 1.36 -8.89 -9.43
N MET A 151 2.26 -9.48 -10.22
CA MET A 151 2.06 -9.61 -11.67
C MET A 151 0.91 -10.59 -11.98
N ASP A 152 0.87 -11.75 -11.32
CA ASP A 152 -0.24 -12.72 -11.42
C ASP A 152 -1.58 -12.04 -11.09
N LEU A 153 -1.64 -11.19 -10.05
CA LEU A 153 -2.86 -10.42 -9.72
C LEU A 153 -3.27 -9.47 -10.84
N ILE A 154 -2.32 -8.74 -11.43
CA ILE A 154 -2.60 -7.78 -12.52
C ILE A 154 -3.13 -8.51 -13.76
N GLU A 155 -2.60 -9.70 -14.06
CA GLU A 155 -3.08 -10.54 -15.14
C GLU A 155 -4.51 -11.06 -14.87
N GLU A 156 -4.77 -11.60 -13.67
CA GLU A 156 -6.09 -12.15 -13.27
C GLU A 156 -7.18 -11.08 -13.08
N ARG A 157 -6.79 -9.83 -12.83
CA ARG A 157 -7.67 -8.67 -12.63
C ARG A 157 -7.40 -7.55 -13.63
N TRP A 158 -7.04 -7.94 -14.86
CA TRP A 158 -6.69 -7.01 -15.93
C TRP A 158 -7.79 -5.99 -16.20
N GLU A 159 -9.04 -6.42 -16.32
CA GLU A 159 -10.18 -5.53 -16.59
C GLU A 159 -10.39 -4.49 -15.48
N ASP A 160 -10.19 -4.89 -14.22
CA ASP A 160 -10.37 -4.01 -13.06
C ASP A 160 -9.23 -3.01 -12.89
N LEU A 161 -7.98 -3.46 -13.08
CA LEU A 161 -6.76 -2.69 -12.77
C LEU A 161 -6.21 -1.92 -13.97
N ILE A 162 -6.43 -2.42 -15.18
CA ILE A 162 -5.96 -1.85 -16.45
C ILE A 162 -7.15 -1.38 -17.28
N GLY A 163 -8.06 -2.31 -17.61
CA GLY A 163 -9.16 -2.09 -18.55
C GLY A 163 -8.67 -1.55 -19.90
N GLU A 164 -9.46 -0.67 -20.52
CA GLU A 164 -9.13 -0.03 -21.80
C GLU A 164 -8.05 1.08 -21.70
N MET A 165 -7.73 1.52 -20.48
CA MET A 165 -6.79 2.63 -20.25
C MET A 165 -5.88 2.33 -19.05
N PRO A 166 -4.63 1.89 -19.29
CA PRO A 166 -3.65 1.69 -18.22
C PRO A 166 -3.27 3.04 -17.60
N LEU A 167 -3.03 3.15 -16.29
CA LEU A 167 -3.25 2.20 -15.19
C LEU A 167 -4.21 2.85 -14.19
N LYS A 168 -5.06 2.09 -13.51
CA LYS A 168 -5.84 2.62 -12.37
C LYS A 168 -4.91 3.11 -11.28
N ILE A 169 -5.18 4.28 -10.70
CA ILE A 169 -4.38 4.78 -9.57
C ILE A 169 -4.61 3.95 -8.29
N CYS A 170 -5.86 3.55 -8.06
CA CYS A 170 -6.26 2.67 -6.96
C CYS A 170 -7.51 1.86 -7.35
N TYR A 171 -7.76 0.78 -6.63
CA TYR A 171 -8.96 -0.04 -6.80
C TYR A 171 -9.47 -0.59 -5.46
N PRO A 172 -10.80 -0.64 -5.24
CA PRO A 172 -11.86 0.01 -6.04
C PRO A 172 -11.97 1.52 -5.73
N ALA A 173 -12.89 2.20 -6.41
CA ALA A 173 -13.34 3.53 -6.03
C ALA A 173 -14.22 3.48 -4.77
N ILE A 174 -14.11 4.50 -3.92
CA ILE A 174 -15.01 4.71 -2.78
C ILE A 174 -16.31 5.38 -3.26
N GLU A 175 -17.44 4.92 -2.72
CA GLU A 175 -18.79 5.29 -3.17
C GLU A 175 -19.73 5.65 -2.00
N GLY A 176 -20.87 6.27 -2.31
CA GLY A 176 -21.95 6.52 -1.35
C GLY A 176 -21.51 7.25 -0.08
N HIS A 177 -21.89 6.71 1.08
CA HIS A 177 -21.56 7.27 2.40
C HIS A 177 -20.06 7.25 2.68
N GLU A 178 -19.33 6.23 2.19
CA GLU A 178 -17.88 6.17 2.35
C GLU A 178 -17.22 7.32 1.60
N TRP A 179 -17.63 7.59 0.35
CA TRP A 179 -17.15 8.75 -0.40
C TRP A 179 -17.42 10.08 0.32
N GLN A 180 -18.64 10.28 0.84
CA GLN A 180 -18.99 11.50 1.58
C GLN A 180 -18.08 11.70 2.80
N ASN A 181 -17.91 10.65 3.61
CA ASN A 181 -17.14 10.69 4.84
C ASN A 181 -15.63 10.83 4.59
N VAL A 182 -15.10 10.07 3.63
CA VAL A 182 -13.65 9.96 3.39
C VAL A 182 -13.13 11.14 2.57
N THR A 183 -13.88 11.59 1.56
CA THR A 183 -13.45 12.72 0.70
C THR A 183 -13.93 14.07 1.19
N GLY A 184 -14.91 14.12 2.10
CA GLY A 184 -15.61 15.35 2.48
C GLY A 184 -16.46 15.90 1.33
N CYS A 185 -17.08 15.00 0.56
CA CYS A 185 -17.86 15.30 -0.65
C CYS A 185 -17.06 16.06 -1.73
N ASP A 186 -15.78 15.69 -1.98
CA ASP A 186 -14.93 16.37 -2.97
C ASP A 186 -15.44 16.12 -4.40
N PRO A 187 -15.98 17.14 -5.10
CA PRO A 187 -16.59 16.97 -6.41
C PRO A 187 -15.58 16.62 -7.51
N LYS A 188 -14.26 16.72 -7.26
CA LYS A 188 -13.24 16.23 -8.21
C LYS A 188 -12.90 14.74 -8.08
N ASN A 189 -13.24 14.13 -6.94
CA ASN A 189 -12.94 12.73 -6.65
C ASN A 189 -14.22 11.89 -6.63
N THR A 190 -15.14 12.14 -7.57
CA THR A 190 -16.34 11.32 -7.76
C THR A 190 -15.96 9.88 -8.12
N ARG A 191 -16.95 8.98 -8.12
CA ARG A 191 -16.78 7.57 -8.50
C ARG A 191 -15.96 7.41 -9.80
N TRP A 192 -14.90 6.61 -9.75
CA TRP A 192 -13.96 6.31 -10.85
C TRP A 192 -13.31 7.54 -11.51
N SER A 193 -13.12 8.62 -10.74
CA SER A 193 -12.60 9.90 -11.25
C SER A 193 -11.36 10.36 -10.49
N TYR A 194 -10.43 10.98 -11.24
CA TYR A 194 -9.20 11.56 -10.73
C TYR A 194 -8.45 10.61 -9.79
N HIS A 195 -8.30 10.93 -8.50
CA HIS A 195 -7.64 10.00 -7.58
C HIS A 195 -8.55 8.82 -7.21
N ASN A 196 -9.88 8.96 -7.18
CA ASN A 196 -10.80 7.92 -6.74
C ASN A 196 -11.07 6.86 -7.84
N GLY A 197 -10.07 6.02 -8.13
CA GLY A 197 -10.17 4.95 -9.13
C GLY A 197 -10.06 5.41 -10.59
N GLY A 198 -9.56 6.62 -10.84
CA GLY A 198 -9.28 7.09 -12.20
C GLY A 198 -8.12 6.33 -12.84
N SER A 199 -8.15 6.21 -14.18
CA SER A 199 -7.02 5.72 -14.97
C SER A 199 -6.07 6.88 -15.30
N TRP A 200 -4.78 6.71 -15.00
CA TRP A 200 -3.74 7.72 -15.21
C TRP A 200 -2.71 7.18 -16.20
N PRO A 201 -2.86 7.43 -17.51
CA PRO A 201 -1.76 7.20 -18.43
C PRO A 201 -0.65 8.17 -18.04
N GLY A 202 0.53 7.65 -17.67
CA GLY A 202 1.72 8.48 -17.50
C GLY A 202 1.87 9.35 -18.75
N ASN A 203 2.10 10.66 -18.56
CA ASN A 203 2.06 11.70 -19.60
C ASN A 203 2.32 11.14 -20.99
N LYS A 204 1.41 11.38 -21.94
CA LYS A 204 1.72 11.21 -23.37
C LYS A 204 2.97 12.04 -23.66
N CYS A 205 4.10 11.37 -23.85
CA CYS A 205 5.28 11.95 -24.47
C CYS A 205 4.92 12.40 -25.89
#